data_AF-A0A7C4UGE5-F1
#
_entry.id   AF-A0A7C4UGE5-F1
#
_cell.length_a   1.000
_cell.length_b   1.000
_cell.length_c   1.000
_cell.angle_alpha   90.00
_cell.angle_beta   90.00
_cell.angle_gamma   90.00
#
_symmetry.space_group_name_H-M   'P 1'
#
loop_
_entity.id
_entity.type
_entity.pdbx_description
1 polymer ?
#
loop_
_entity_poly.entity_id
_entity_poly.type
_entity_poly.pdbx_seq_one_letter_code
_entity_poly.pdbx_strand_id
1 'polypeptide(L)'
;MEEYVCVTVQSQPNEAEAAFSSRLSRFWTHMLRQFPIEFESVYAETTTFEPSGNRLTRQYLATAGVIPLLEAEMGRHGIEYLPIDLDETFSKYEAVSPEWMQIEH
;
A
#
# COMPACT_ATOMS: atom_id res chain seq x y z
N MET A 1 21.55 2.27 1.40
CA MET A 1 20.32 3.02 1.11
C MET A 1 19.19 2.08 1.44
N GLU A 2 18.12 2.56 2.07
CA GLU A 2 16.96 1.71 2.32
C GLU A 2 16.12 1.69 1.04
N GLU A 3 15.91 0.50 0.50
CA GLU A 3 15.19 0.25 -0.74
C GLU A 3 13.78 -0.23 -0.41
N TYR A 4 12.81 0.33 -1.13
CA TYR A 4 11.40 0.03 -0.97
C TYR A 4 10.89 -0.66 -2.22
N VAL A 5 9.91 -1.53 -2.07
CA VAL A 5 9.17 -2.09 -3.19
C VAL A 5 7.79 -1.44 -3.26
N CYS A 6 7.25 -1.33 -4.46
CA CYS A 6 5.94 -0.74 -4.67
C CYS A 6 4.84 -1.79 -4.56
N VAL A 7 3.91 -1.57 -3.63
CA VAL A 7 2.70 -2.37 -3.45
C VAL A 7 1.53 -1.59 -4.03
N THR A 8 0.97 -2.08 -5.14
CA THR A 8 -0.22 -1.47 -5.76
C THR A 8 -1.46 -2.25 -5.36
N VAL A 9 -2.29 -1.66 -4.49
CA VAL A 9 -3.60 -2.23 -4.11
C VAL A 9 -4.69 -1.75 -5.06
N GLN A 10 -5.74 -2.56 -5.23
CA GLN A 10 -6.84 -2.30 -6.15
C GLN A 10 -8.20 -2.41 -5.45
N SER A 11 -9.12 -1.52 -5.82
CA SER A 11 -10.52 -1.59 -5.43
C SER A 11 -11.21 -2.75 -6.14
N GLN A 12 -12.38 -3.14 -5.64
CA GLN A 12 -13.31 -3.98 -6.39
C GLN A 12 -13.80 -3.25 -7.66
N PRO A 13 -14.29 -3.98 -8.68
CA PRO A 13 -14.84 -3.37 -9.89
C PRO A 13 -16.01 -2.41 -9.58
N ASN A 14 -15.94 -1.19 -10.10
CA ASN A 14 -16.91 -0.10 -9.90
C ASN A 14 -17.11 0.31 -8.44
N GLU A 15 -16.17 -0.02 -7.55
CA GLU A 15 -16.22 0.40 -6.16
C GLU A 15 -16.02 1.92 -6.06
N ALA A 16 -16.89 2.58 -5.29
CA ALA A 16 -16.75 4.00 -5.03
C ALA A 16 -15.51 4.28 -4.18
N GLU A 17 -14.82 5.38 -4.48
CA GLU A 17 -13.59 5.78 -3.79
C GLU A 17 -13.72 5.81 -2.27
N ALA A 18 -14.84 6.35 -1.75
CA ALA A 18 -15.10 6.41 -0.31
C ALA A 18 -15.20 5.01 0.33
N ALA A 19 -15.76 4.03 -0.37
CA ALA A 19 -15.87 2.66 0.11
C ALA A 19 -14.49 1.96 0.09
N PHE A 20 -13.72 2.15 -0.98
CA PHE A 20 -12.37 1.62 -1.08
C PHE A 20 -11.44 2.21 -0.01
N SER A 21 -11.46 3.54 0.15
CA SER A 21 -10.72 4.25 1.19
C SER A 21 -11.06 3.73 2.60
N SER A 22 -12.35 3.55 2.90
CA SER A 22 -12.79 2.99 4.20
C SER A 22 -12.22 1.59 4.48
N ARG A 23 -12.12 0.73 3.45
CA ARG A 23 -11.53 -0.60 3.56
C ARG A 23 -10.03 -0.54 3.81
N LEU A 24 -9.31 0.30 3.07
CA LEU A 24 -7.88 0.52 3.29
C LEU A 24 -7.63 1.07 4.70
N SER A 25 -8.42 2.02 5.18
CA SER A 25 -8.31 2.52 6.57
C SER A 25 -8.48 1.41 7.61
N ARG A 26 -9.46 0.50 7.41
CA ARG A 26 -9.63 -0.67 8.30
C ARG A 26 -8.44 -1.61 8.25
N PHE A 27 -7.96 -1.92 7.06
CA PHE A 27 -6.80 -2.79 6.86
C PHE A 27 -5.55 -2.22 7.55
N TRP A 28 -5.22 -0.95 7.31
CA TRP A 28 -4.06 -0.32 7.92
C TRP A 28 -4.21 -0.12 9.44
N THR A 29 -5.43 0.15 9.92
CA THR A 29 -5.70 0.15 11.37
C THR A 29 -5.45 -1.23 12.00
N HIS A 30 -5.80 -2.31 11.29
CA HIS A 30 -5.49 -3.67 11.73
C HIS A 30 -3.97 -3.91 11.74
N MET A 31 -3.27 -3.58 10.66
CA MET A 31 -1.80 -3.71 10.58
C MET A 31 -1.11 -2.96 11.71
N LEU A 32 -1.44 -1.67 11.91
CA LEU A 32 -0.89 -0.84 12.99
C LEU A 32 -1.10 -1.46 14.38
N ARG A 33 -2.25 -2.10 14.63
CA ARG A 33 -2.59 -2.65 15.95
C ARG A 33 -2.04 -4.05 16.21
N GLN A 34 -1.94 -4.88 15.19
CA GLN A 34 -1.54 -6.29 15.33
C GLN A 34 -0.06 -6.51 15.01
N PHE A 35 0.50 -5.70 14.11
CA PHE A 35 1.86 -5.82 13.58
C PHE A 35 2.53 -4.44 13.56
N PRO A 36 2.67 -3.76 14.71
CA PRO A 36 3.15 -2.37 14.75
C PRO A 36 4.57 -2.21 14.18
N ILE A 37 5.46 -3.18 14.45
CA ILE A 37 6.85 -3.15 13.96
C ILE A 37 6.88 -3.31 12.43
N GLU A 38 6.06 -4.20 11.90
CA GLU A 38 5.95 -4.42 10.46
C GLU A 38 5.24 -3.25 9.76
N PHE A 39 4.28 -2.61 10.44
CA PHE A 39 3.63 -1.41 9.93
C PHE A 39 4.64 -0.27 9.72
N GLU A 40 5.62 -0.11 10.60
CA GLU A 40 6.74 0.86 10.43
C GLU A 40 7.55 0.62 9.14
N SER A 41 7.50 -0.59 8.57
CA SER A 41 8.16 -0.93 7.31
C SER A 41 7.42 -0.39 6.08
N VAL A 42 6.23 0.17 6.23
CA VAL A 42 5.49 0.86 5.16
C VAL A 42 5.82 2.35 5.24
N TYR A 43 6.53 2.86 4.26
CA TYR A 43 7.15 4.18 4.30
C TYR A 43 6.27 5.30 3.78
N ALA A 44 5.60 5.10 2.65
CA ALA A 44 4.83 6.14 1.98
C ALA A 44 3.63 5.57 1.24
N GLU A 45 2.65 6.42 0.97
CA GLU A 45 1.51 6.11 0.12
C GLU A 45 1.27 7.24 -0.89
N THR A 46 0.67 6.92 -2.04
CA THR A 46 0.27 7.96 -3.00
C THR A 46 -0.85 8.82 -2.42
N THR A 47 -0.83 10.12 -2.70
CA THR A 47 -1.80 11.09 -2.17
C THR A 47 -3.18 10.96 -2.80
N THR A 48 -3.26 10.42 -4.01
CA THR A 48 -4.52 10.20 -4.75
C THR A 48 -4.71 8.75 -5.15
N PHE A 49 -5.97 8.36 -5.28
CA PHE A 49 -6.34 7.16 -6.03
C PHE A 49 -6.20 7.41 -7.52
N GLU A 50 -5.75 6.39 -8.25
CA GLU A 50 -5.64 6.44 -9.70
C GLU A 50 -6.63 5.47 -10.35
N PRO A 51 -7.30 5.84 -11.46
CA PRO A 51 -8.18 4.93 -12.16
C PRO A 51 -7.38 3.91 -12.97
N SER A 52 -7.75 2.63 -12.86
CA SER A 52 -7.24 1.52 -13.67
C SER A 52 -8.42 0.72 -14.23
N GLY A 53 -8.88 1.09 -15.43
CA GLY A 53 -10.08 0.51 -16.03
C GLY A 53 -11.33 0.86 -15.22
N ASN A 54 -12.04 -0.16 -14.73
CA ASN A 54 -13.21 0.03 -13.85
C ASN A 54 -12.87 -0.10 -12.36
N ARG A 55 -11.59 0.04 -11.99
CA ARG A 55 -11.09 -0.03 -10.61
C ARG A 55 -10.32 1.23 -10.25
N LEU A 56 -10.13 1.44 -8.96
CA LEU A 56 -9.23 2.43 -8.39
C LEU A 56 -7.99 1.72 -7.84
N THR A 57 -6.85 2.39 -7.88
CA THR A 57 -5.59 1.88 -7.33
C THR A 57 -4.98 2.87 -6.37
N ARG A 58 -4.19 2.36 -5.42
CA ARG A 58 -3.34 3.17 -4.54
C ARG A 58 -2.00 2.45 -4.39
N GLN A 59 -0.92 3.22 -4.33
CA GLN A 59 0.41 2.64 -4.18
C GLN A 59 0.97 2.93 -2.80
N TYR A 60 1.74 1.97 -2.31
CA TYR A 60 2.46 2.02 -1.05
C TYR A 60 3.91 1.63 -1.28
N LEU A 61 4.83 2.29 -0.61
CA LEU A 61 6.23 1.87 -0.56
C LEU A 61 6.48 1.16 0.74
N ALA A 62 6.99 -0.07 0.67
CA ALA A 62 7.29 -0.88 1.85
C ALA A 62 8.63 -1.60 1.69
N THR A 63 9.30 -1.92 2.79
CA THR A 63 10.54 -2.71 2.70
C THR A 63 10.25 -4.12 2.21
N ALA A 64 11.15 -4.74 1.46
CA ALA A 64 10.92 -6.08 0.90
C ALA A 64 10.62 -7.16 1.97
N GLY A 65 11.15 -6.99 3.19
CA GLY A 65 10.95 -7.94 4.29
C GLY A 65 9.51 -8.05 4.78
N VAL A 66 8.68 -7.01 4.62
CA VAL A 66 7.29 -7.02 5.09
C VAL A 66 6.31 -7.57 4.05
N ILE A 67 6.74 -7.77 2.81
CA ILE A 67 5.86 -8.15 1.70
C ILE A 67 5.13 -9.47 1.92
N PRO A 68 5.78 -10.57 2.36
CA PRO A 68 5.06 -11.82 2.61
C PRO A 68 3.93 -11.69 3.64
N LEU A 69 4.10 -10.81 4.64
CA LEU A 69 3.06 -10.53 5.62
C LEU A 69 1.93 -9.70 5.00
N LEU A 70 2.27 -8.66 4.23
CA LEU A 70 1.27 -7.84 3.54
C LEU A 70 0.42 -8.68 2.58
N GLU A 71 1.02 -9.55 1.77
CA GLU A 71 0.29 -10.45 0.87
C GLU A 71 -0.68 -11.35 1.63
N ALA A 72 -0.25 -11.94 2.75
CA ALA A 72 -1.08 -12.81 3.58
C ALA A 72 -2.25 -12.06 4.22
N GLU A 73 -2.00 -10.88 4.79
CA GLU A 73 -3.04 -10.08 5.45
C GLU A 73 -3.98 -9.42 4.43
N MET A 74 -3.47 -8.93 3.30
CA MET A 74 -4.32 -8.45 2.20
C MET A 74 -5.28 -9.54 1.73
N GLY A 75 -4.78 -10.77 1.53
CA GLY A 75 -5.62 -11.92 1.18
C GLY A 75 -6.70 -12.22 2.23
N ARG A 76 -6.36 -12.18 3.52
CA ARG A 76 -7.32 -12.40 4.63
C ARG A 76 -8.40 -11.32 4.73
N HIS A 77 -8.04 -10.07 4.46
CA HIS A 77 -8.95 -8.92 4.53
C HIS A 77 -9.61 -8.58 3.19
N GLY A 78 -9.36 -9.39 2.15
CA GLY A 78 -9.94 -9.22 0.83
C GLY A 78 -9.49 -7.93 0.13
N ILE A 79 -8.26 -7.47 0.38
CA ILE A 79 -7.62 -6.40 -0.37
C ILE A 79 -6.97 -7.02 -1.61
N GLU A 80 -7.44 -6.61 -2.80
CA GLU A 80 -6.81 -7.03 -4.05
C GLU A 80 -5.57 -6.18 -4.31
N TYR A 81 -4.55 -6.76 -4.95
CA TYR A 81 -3.30 -6.10 -5.29
C TYR A 81 -2.75 -6.64 -6.61
N LEU A 82 -1.94 -5.83 -7.29
CA LEU A 82 -1.19 -6.24 -8.47
C LEU A 82 0.06 -7.04 -8.08
N PRO A 83 0.60 -7.90 -8.97
CA PRO A 83 1.86 -8.59 -8.72
C PRO A 83 2.95 -7.61 -8.26
N ILE A 84 3.60 -7.93 -7.15
CA ILE A 84 4.67 -7.12 -6.57
C ILE A 84 5.99 -7.61 -7.15
N ASP A 85 6.69 -6.74 -7.85
CA ASP A 85 8.06 -7.02 -8.32
C ASP A 85 9.04 -6.64 -7.20
N LEU A 86 9.73 -7.65 -6.66
CA LEU A 86 10.70 -7.44 -5.57
C LEU A 86 12.07 -6.97 -6.09
N ASP A 87 12.32 -7.08 -7.41
CA ASP A 87 13.54 -6.61 -8.04
C ASP A 87 13.43 -5.14 -8.48
N GLU A 88 12.20 -4.60 -8.58
CA GLU A 88 11.95 -3.18 -8.84
C GLU A 88 11.88 -2.39 -7.53
N THR A 89 12.98 -1.71 -7.20
CA THR A 89 13.11 -0.95 -5.95
C THR A 89 13.08 0.56 -6.15
N PHE A 90 12.45 1.24 -5.21
CA PHE A 90 12.35 2.68 -5.08
C PHE A 90 13.22 3.19 -3.93
N SER A 91 13.80 4.36 -4.11
CA SER A 91 14.50 5.11 -3.07
C SER A 91 13.59 6.16 -2.43
N LYS A 92 13.98 6.66 -1.24
CA LYS A 92 13.28 7.78 -0.57
C LYS A 92 13.22 9.05 -1.43
N TYR A 93 14.14 9.22 -2.38
CA TYR A 93 14.20 10.39 -3.26
C TYR A 93 13.15 10.35 -4.37
N GLU A 94 12.60 9.17 -4.67
CA GLU A 94 11.52 9.00 -5.65
C GLU A 94 10.14 9.17 -4.98
N ALA A 95 10.08 8.93 -3.67
CA ALA A 95 8.89 9.06 -2.84
C ALA A 95 8.70 10.49 -2.30
N VAL A 96 8.61 11.47 -3.20
CA VAL A 96 8.54 12.90 -2.84
C VAL A 96 7.13 13.47 -2.98
N SER A 97 6.89 14.53 -2.23
CA SER A 97 5.68 15.35 -2.34
C SER A 97 5.66 16.12 -3.67
N PRO A 98 4.48 16.40 -4.28
CA PRO A 98 3.12 16.16 -3.78
C PRO A 98 2.53 14.78 -4.06
N GLU A 99 3.18 13.95 -4.86
CA GLU A 99 2.63 12.66 -5.29
C GLU A 99 2.60 11.64 -4.15
N TRP A 100 3.60 11.69 -3.26
CA TRP A 100 3.72 10.79 -2.11
C TRP A 100 3.52 11.52 -0.79
N MET A 101 2.86 10.82 0.13
CA MET A 101 2.76 11.17 1.55
C MET A 101 3.54 10.15 2.36
N GLN A 102 4.51 10.61 3.13
CA GLN A 102 5.22 9.76 4.09
C GLN A 102 4.25 9.39 5.22
N ILE A 103 4.21 8.10 5.56
CA ILE A 103 3.39 7.59 6.65
C ILE A 103 4.12 7.89 7.96
N GLU A 104 3.48 8.65 8.83
CA GLU A 104 3.98 8.92 10.17
C GLU A 104 3.73 7.69 11.06
N HIS A 105 4.78 7.25 11.76
CA HIS A 105 4.77 6.13 12.70
C HIS A 105 5.02 6.60 14.13
#